data_AF-A0A183HDQ3-F1
#
_entry.id   AF-A0A183HDQ3-F1
#
_cell.length_a   1.000
_cell.length_b   1.000
_cell.length_c   1.000
_cell.angle_alpha   90.00
_cell.angle_beta   90.00
_cell.angle_gamma   90.00
#
_symmetry.space_group_name_H-M   'P 1'
#
loop_
_entity.id
_entity.type
_entity.pdbx_description
1 polymer ?
#
loop_
_entity_poly.entity_id
_entity_poly.type
_entity_poly.pdbx_seq_one_letter_code
_entity_poly.pdbx_strand_id
1 'polypeptide(L)'
;MFRQVKIPHCHQQIFHQNNASIATLGWARIELEPVNIPLEQNESILLSSVQSVIPGAHGLYYKDENRKRALKYDSTTGCILKGPPGWNSKPIYVVLGLSYFFI
;
A
#
# COMPACT_ATOMS: atom_id res chain seq x y z
N MET A 1 22.16 36.78 -25.19
CA MET A 1 23.35 36.78 -26.07
C MET A 1 24.16 35.53 -25.72
N PHE A 2 23.95 34.43 -26.44
CA PHE A 2 24.56 33.13 -26.14
C PHE A 2 25.90 33.01 -26.85
N ARG A 3 26.98 32.64 -26.14
CA ARG A 3 28.23 32.23 -26.79
C ARG A 3 28.16 30.75 -27.10
N GLN A 4 28.17 30.43 -28.38
CA GLN A 4 28.29 29.06 -28.87
C GLN A 4 29.78 28.69 -28.90
N VAL A 5 30.18 27.67 -28.15
CA VAL A 5 31.50 27.04 -28.31
C VAL A 5 31.26 25.66 -28.91
N LYS A 6 31.76 25.44 -30.13
CA LYS A 6 31.69 24.16 -30.84
C LYS A 6 32.99 23.40 -30.60
N ILE A 7 32.90 22.24 -29.96
CA ILE A 7 34.01 21.27 -29.87
C ILE A 7 33.54 20.00 -30.60
N PRO A 8 34.30 19.50 -31.60
CA PRO A 8 33.90 18.34 -32.38
C PRO A 8 34.20 17.04 -31.60
N HIS A 9 33.31 16.06 -31.74
CA HIS A 9 33.47 14.67 -31.29
C HIS A 9 33.56 14.43 -29.77
N CYS A 10 32.42 14.55 -29.07
CA CYS A 10 31.97 13.56 -28.09
C CYS A 10 30.52 13.90 -27.69
N HIS A 11 29.59 12.95 -27.79
CA HIS A 11 28.20 13.12 -27.35
C HIS A 11 28.13 13.12 -25.80
N GLN A 12 28.55 14.22 -25.17
CA GLN A 12 28.17 14.53 -23.80
C GLN A 12 27.77 16.00 -23.70
N GLN A 13 26.46 16.21 -23.72
CA GLN A 13 25.85 17.51 -23.51
C GLN A 13 25.71 17.71 -22.00
N ILE A 14 26.67 18.40 -21.39
CA ILE A 14 26.57 18.83 -19.98
C ILE A 14 25.58 19.99 -19.94
N PHE A 15 24.36 19.72 -19.48
CA PHE A 15 23.37 20.74 -19.20
C PHE A 15 23.68 21.38 -17.84
N HIS A 16 24.14 22.63 -17.84
CA HIS A 16 24.14 23.45 -16.63
C HIS A 16 22.70 23.66 -16.16
N GLN A 17 22.47 23.36 -14.89
CA GLN A 17 21.21 23.46 -14.15
C GLN A 17 20.47 24.78 -14.46
N ASN A 18 19.36 24.68 -15.18
CA ASN A 18 18.32 25.70 -15.22
C ASN A 18 17.06 25.07 -14.65
N ASN A 19 16.63 25.56 -13.49
CA ASN A 19 15.32 25.34 -12.85
C ASN A 19 14.62 24.05 -13.24
N ALA A 20 15.01 22.94 -12.61
CA ALA A 20 14.21 21.73 -12.67
C ALA A 20 12.88 21.99 -11.94
N SER A 21 11.82 22.25 -12.70
CA SER A 21 10.47 21.91 -12.24
C SER A 21 10.52 20.46 -11.81
N ILE A 22 10.40 20.21 -10.51
CA ILE A 22 10.30 18.86 -9.97
C ILE A 22 9.04 18.30 -10.60
N ALA A 23 9.19 17.45 -11.61
CA ALA A 23 8.10 16.68 -12.15
C ALA A 23 7.57 15.87 -10.96
N THR A 24 6.45 16.31 -10.42
CA THR A 24 5.69 15.57 -9.43
C THR A 24 5.34 14.25 -10.09
N LEU A 25 6.08 13.18 -9.76
CA LEU A 25 5.66 11.81 -10.04
C LEU A 25 4.26 11.66 -9.44
N GLY A 26 3.26 11.75 -10.31
CA GLY A 26 1.88 12.04 -9.93
C GLY A 26 1.20 10.80 -9.38
N TRP A 27 1.31 10.60 -8.07
CA TRP A 27 0.53 9.56 -7.38
C TRP A 27 -0.68 10.21 -6.71
N ALA A 28 -1.85 9.64 -6.95
CA ALA A 28 -3.07 9.98 -6.23
C ALA A 28 -3.25 9.03 -5.04
N ARG A 29 -3.60 9.59 -3.88
CA ARG A 29 -4.02 8.80 -2.72
C ARG A 29 -5.49 8.47 -2.88
N ILE A 30 -5.79 7.19 -3.04
CA ILE A 30 -7.16 6.67 -3.12
C ILE A 30 -7.49 5.97 -1.80
N GLU A 31 -8.66 6.28 -1.24
CA GLU A 31 -9.20 5.61 -0.06
C GLU A 31 -10.38 4.73 -0.47
N LEU A 32 -10.56 3.61 0.25
CA LEU A 32 -11.70 2.72 0.08
C LEU A 32 -12.69 2.97 1.22
N GLU A 33 -13.98 2.97 0.92
CA GLU A 33 -15.00 2.96 1.96
C GLU A 33 -14.88 1.70 2.85
N PRO A 34 -15.20 1.79 4.15
CA PRO A 34 -15.18 0.61 5.01
C PRO A 34 -16.09 -0.50 4.47
N VAL A 35 -15.58 -1.73 4.44
CA VAL A 35 -16.32 -2.91 3.97
C VAL A 35 -16.67 -3.81 5.15
N ASN A 36 -17.83 -4.45 5.09
CA ASN A 36 -18.26 -5.43 6.08
C ASN A 36 -17.72 -6.81 5.69
N ILE A 37 -16.99 -7.46 6.60
CA ILE A 37 -16.46 -8.82 6.42
C ILE A 37 -17.18 -9.75 7.39
N PRO A 38 -17.68 -10.92 6.95
CA PRO A 38 -18.32 -11.89 7.84
C PRO A 38 -17.32 -12.42 8.87
N LEU A 39 -17.80 -12.63 10.09
CA LEU A 39 -17.04 -13.26 11.17
C LEU A 39 -17.32 -14.76 11.19
N GLU A 40 -16.29 -15.51 11.53
CA GLU A 40 -16.39 -16.92 11.91
C GLU A 40 -17.00 -17.07 13.32
N GLN A 41 -17.36 -18.30 13.71
CA GLN A 41 -17.99 -18.59 15.01
C GLN A 41 -17.17 -18.13 16.23
N ASN A 42 -15.84 -18.10 16.10
CA ASN A 42 -14.91 -17.66 17.14
C ASN A 42 -14.58 -16.16 17.06
N GLU A 43 -15.40 -15.37 16.36
CA GLU A 43 -15.18 -13.95 16.08
C GLU A 43 -13.89 -13.65 15.29
N SER A 44 -13.29 -14.65 14.64
CA SER A 44 -12.16 -14.43 13.72
C SER A 44 -12.64 -14.08 12.32
N ILE A 45 -11.72 -13.60 11.48
CA ILE A 45 -12.00 -13.31 10.07
C ILE A 45 -11.21 -14.27 9.20
N LEU A 46 -11.87 -15.00 8.31
CA LEU A 46 -11.18 -15.81 7.31
C LEU A 46 -10.49 -14.89 6.28
N LEU A 47 -9.18 -15.09 6.03
CA LEU A 47 -8.43 -14.23 5.10
C LEU A 47 -9.04 -14.25 3.68
N SER A 48 -9.56 -15.40 3.24
CA SER A 48 -10.21 -15.52 1.92
C SER A 48 -11.48 -14.68 1.81
N SER A 49 -12.21 -14.46 2.91
CA SER A 49 -13.36 -13.55 2.94
C SER A 49 -12.95 -12.09 2.78
N VAL A 50 -11.75 -11.71 3.21
CA VAL A 50 -11.19 -10.38 2.92
C VAL A 50 -10.77 -10.30 1.45
N GLN A 51 -10.11 -11.34 0.93
CA GLN A 51 -9.62 -11.38 -0.45
C GLN A 51 -10.73 -11.37 -1.50
N SER A 52 -11.91 -11.92 -1.19
CA SER A 52 -13.06 -11.88 -2.09
C SER A 52 -13.61 -10.46 -2.27
N VAL A 53 -13.53 -9.62 -1.23
CA VAL A 53 -13.97 -8.22 -1.26
C VAL A 53 -12.84 -7.29 -1.74
N ILE A 54 -11.61 -7.58 -1.33
CA ILE A 54 -10.42 -6.78 -1.61
C ILE A 54 -9.36 -7.70 -2.25
N PRO A 55 -9.36 -7.82 -3.58
CA PRO A 55 -8.35 -8.59 -4.30
C PRO A 55 -6.93 -8.15 -3.94
N GLY A 56 -6.05 -9.13 -3.71
CA GLY A 56 -4.66 -8.87 -3.30
C GLY A 56 -4.49 -8.60 -1.81
N ALA A 57 -5.54 -8.69 -0.98
CA ALA A 57 -5.39 -8.66 0.48
C ALA A 57 -4.46 -9.78 0.97
N HIS A 58 -3.53 -9.42 1.85
CA HIS A 58 -2.51 -10.33 2.39
C HIS A 58 -2.51 -10.37 3.93
N GLY A 59 -3.07 -9.35 4.58
CA GLY A 59 -3.17 -9.32 6.03
C GLY A 59 -3.92 -8.10 6.52
N LEU A 60 -4.14 -8.02 7.83
CA LEU A 60 -4.83 -6.92 8.47
C LEU A 60 -3.95 -6.27 9.54
N TYR A 61 -4.12 -4.97 9.74
CA TYR A 61 -3.44 -4.22 10.80
C TYR A 61 -4.32 -3.11 11.34
N TYR A 62 -4.06 -2.68 12.57
CA TYR A 62 -4.62 -1.46 13.14
C TYR A 62 -3.50 -0.47 13.46
N LYS A 63 -3.87 0.79 13.67
CA LYS A 63 -2.92 1.82 14.14
C LYS A 63 -3.10 2.06 15.63
N ASP A 64 -1.99 2.10 16.34
CA ASP A 64 -1.93 2.37 17.77
C ASP A 64 -0.83 3.41 18.01
N GLU A 65 -1.19 4.60 18.49
CA GLU A 65 -0.25 5.71 18.66
C GLU A 65 0.60 5.99 17.40
N ASN A 66 -0.05 6.00 16.24
CA ASN A 66 0.58 6.11 14.90
C ASN A 66 1.52 4.97 14.49
N ARG A 67 1.61 3.88 15.26
CA ARG A 67 2.36 2.67 14.90
C ARG A 67 1.43 1.63 14.30
N LYS A 68 1.88 0.94 13.24
CA LYS A 68 1.14 -0.19 12.67
C LYS A 68 1.30 -1.43 13.55
N ARG A 69 0.19 -2.07 13.88
CA ARG A 69 0.12 -3.33 14.63
C ARG A 69 -0.58 -4.37 13.78
N ALA A 70 0.17 -5.35 13.29
CA ALA A 70 -0.40 -6.45 12.51
C ALA A 70 -1.28 -7.34 13.39
N LEU A 71 -2.40 -7.79 12.84
CA LEU A 71 -3.24 -8.80 13.48
C LEU A 71 -2.65 -10.20 13.22
N LYS A 72 -2.81 -11.09 14.20
CA LYS A 72 -2.23 -12.43 14.14
C LYS A 72 -3.00 -13.29 13.14
N TYR A 73 -2.29 -13.83 12.17
CA TYR A 73 -2.80 -14.86 11.27
C TYR A 73 -2.52 -16.25 11.87
N ASP A 74 -3.52 -17.12 11.84
CA ASP A 74 -3.40 -18.54 12.17
C ASP A 74 -3.38 -19.35 10.87
N SER A 75 -2.21 -19.88 10.52
CA SER A 75 -2.00 -20.68 9.32
C SER A 75 -2.71 -22.03 9.35
N THR A 76 -3.15 -22.50 10.51
CA THR A 76 -3.85 -23.77 10.66
C THR A 76 -5.30 -23.65 10.20
N THR A 77 -5.94 -22.53 10.54
CA THR A 77 -7.36 -22.26 10.26
C THR A 77 -7.54 -21.34 9.05
N GLY A 78 -6.51 -20.58 8.66
CA GLY A 78 -6.60 -19.53 7.65
C GLY A 78 -7.25 -18.25 8.18
N CYS A 79 -7.48 -18.16 9.49
CA CYS A 79 -8.18 -17.04 10.11
C CYS A 79 -7.20 -15.97 10.65
N ILE A 80 -7.67 -14.74 10.67
CA ILE A 80 -7.04 -13.60 11.34
C ILE A 80 -7.77 -13.40 12.67
N LEU A 81 -7.00 -13.43 13.74
CA LEU A 81 -7.52 -13.34 15.10
C LEU A 81 -7.78 -11.89 15.50
N LYS A 82 -8.85 -11.73 16.27
CA LYS A 82 -9.21 -10.45 16.89
C LYS A 82 -8.07 -9.99 17.80
N GLY A 83 -7.57 -8.78 17.56
CA GLY A 83 -6.58 -8.15 18.44
C GLY A 83 -7.21 -7.67 19.77
N PRO A 84 -6.40 -7.22 20.73
CA PRO A 84 -6.89 -6.62 21.98
C PRO A 84 -7.97 -5.53 21.81
N PRO A 85 -7.90 -4.61 20.82
CA PRO A 85 -8.93 -3.59 20.67
C PRO A 85 -10.24 -4.13 20.06
N GLY A 86 -10.34 -5.40 19.69
CA GLY A 86 -11.50 -5.89 18.96
C GLY A 86 -11.55 -5.37 17.51
N TRP A 87 -12.68 -5.64 16.83
CA TRP A 87 -12.91 -5.22 15.45
C TRP A 87 -13.44 -3.78 15.34
N ASN A 88 -14.14 -3.30 16.38
CA ASN A 88 -14.95 -2.08 16.28
C ASN A 88 -14.35 -0.87 17.00
N SER A 89 -13.30 -1.04 17.81
CA SER A 89 -12.74 0.08 18.57
C SER A 89 -11.77 0.94 17.77
N LYS A 90 -11.18 0.41 16.70
CA LYS A 90 -10.22 1.14 15.84
C LYS A 90 -10.41 0.70 14.38
N PRO A 91 -10.18 1.60 13.40
CA PRO A 91 -10.17 1.22 12.00
C PRO A 91 -9.16 0.10 11.72
N ILE A 92 -9.61 -0.92 11.00
CA ILE A 92 -8.78 -2.01 10.52
C ILE A 92 -8.42 -1.75 9.06
N TYR A 93 -7.14 -1.89 8.75
CA TYR A 93 -6.58 -1.64 7.44
C TYR A 93 -6.08 -2.94 6.83
N VAL A 94 -6.13 -3.02 5.51
CA VAL A 94 -5.63 -4.17 4.74
C VAL A 94 -4.19 -3.91 4.31
N VAL A 95 -3.34 -4.93 4.45
CA VAL A 95 -2.06 -5.02 3.76
C VAL A 95 -2.32 -5.63 2.40
N LEU A 96 -2.07 -4.88 1.33
CA LEU A 96 -2.11 -5.41 -0.03
C LEU A 96 -0.76 -6.05 -0.35
N GLY A 97 -0.78 -7.30 -0.80
CA GLY A 97 0.40 -7.95 -1.35
C GLY A 97 0.71 -7.38 -2.72
N LEU A 98 2.00 -7.22 -3.04
CA LEU A 98 2.47 -6.94 -4.40
C LEU A 98 2.16 -8.16 -5.28
N SER A 99 0.93 -8.27 -5.72
CA SER A 99 0.51 -9.30 -6.65
C SER A 99 0.50 -8.65 -8.03
N TYR A 100 1.43 -9.06 -8.88
CA TYR A 100 1.40 -8.79 -10.32
C TYR A 100 0.21 -9.53 -10.94
N PHE A 101 -1.03 -9.15 -10.60
CA PHE A 101 -2.21 -9.60 -11.32
C PHE A 101 -2.35 -8.72 -12.56
N PHE A 102 -1.68 -9.11 -13.64
CA PHE A 102 -2.19 -8.82 -14.97
C PHE A 102 -3.39 -9.75 -15.19
N ILE A 103 -4.58 -9.17 -15.24
CA ILE A 103 -5.77 -9.79 -15.85
C ILE A 103 -5.84 -9.26 -17.28
#